data_AF-A0A523XLR9-F1
#
_entry.id   AF-A0A523XLR9-F1
#
_cell.length_a   1.000
_cell.length_b   1.000
_cell.length_c   1.000
_cell.angle_alpha   90.00
_cell.angle_beta   90.00
_cell.angle_gamma   90.00
#
_symmetry.space_group_name_H-M   'P 1'
#
loop_
_entity.id
_entity.type
_entity.pdbx_description
1 polymer ?
#
loop_
_entity_poly.entity_id
_entity_poly.type
_entity_poly.pdbx_seq_one_letter_code
_entity_poly.pdbx_strand_id
1 'polypeptide(L)'
;MRSVILLHLAGILVLLVLSAFFSGSEAAIFSLSPLRVRRLVSERTRFSGHLSRLFSNPQRTRISIVLGNTLANVGTSFLAALLAFRVAKLIGVGETAGTAVGIGVTTFLLL
;
A
#
# COMPACT_ATOMS: atom_id res chain seq x y z
N MET A 1 11.91 -25.11 -2.57
CA MET A 1 12.55 -23.85 -2.10
C MET A 1 12.40 -22.70 -3.08
N ARG A 2 12.78 -22.85 -4.36
CA ARG A 2 12.62 -21.77 -5.38
C ARG A 2 11.17 -21.28 -5.55
N SER A 3 10.20 -22.20 -5.61
CA SER A 3 8.77 -21.86 -5.72
C SER A 3 8.24 -21.01 -4.56
N VAL A 4 8.70 -21.28 -3.34
CA VAL A 4 8.28 -20.54 -2.14
C VAL A 4 8.79 -19.10 -2.20
N ILE A 5 10.05 -18.90 -2.61
CA ILE A 5 10.63 -17.56 -2.75
C ILE A 5 9.87 -16.75 -3.80
N LEU A 6 9.56 -17.36 -4.95
CA LEU A 6 8.76 -16.73 -6.00
C LEU A 6 7.36 -16.32 -5.50
N LEU A 7 6.73 -17.16 -4.69
CA LEU A 7 5.44 -16.83 -4.09
C LEU A 7 5.52 -15.62 -3.14
N HIS A 8 6.58 -15.52 -2.32
CA HIS A 8 6.77 -14.36 -1.44
C HIS A 8 7.01 -13.09 -2.25
N LEU A 9 7.83 -13.15 -3.30
CA LEU A 9 8.08 -12.02 -4.20
C LEU A 9 6.81 -11.56 -4.93
N ALA A 10 6.02 -12.51 -5.44
CA ALA A 10 4.73 -12.20 -6.07
C ALA A 10 3.76 -11.56 -5.07
N GLY A 11 3.68 -12.08 -3.84
CA GLY A 11 2.86 -11.51 -2.77
C GLY A 11 3.29 -10.09 -2.40
N ILE A 12 4.59 -9.85 -2.21
CA ILE A 12 5.16 -8.52 -1.96
C ILE A 12 4.82 -7.56 -3.10
N LEU A 13 4.98 -7.98 -4.36
CA LEU A 13 4.66 -7.14 -5.52
C LEU A 13 3.18 -6.73 -5.53
N VAL A 14 2.27 -7.66 -5.27
CA VAL A 14 0.83 -7.37 -5.20
C VAL A 14 0.52 -6.38 -4.07
N LEU A 15 1.13 -6.56 -2.90
CA LEU A 15 0.91 -5.67 -1.76
C LEU A 15 1.52 -4.28 -1.98
N LEU A 16 2.67 -4.17 -2.64
CA LEU A 16 3.26 -2.89 -3.03
C LEU A 16 2.38 -2.14 -4.04
N VAL A 17 1.83 -2.84 -5.04
CA VAL A 17 0.86 -2.25 -5.98
C VAL A 17 -0.38 -1.77 -5.24
N LEU A 18 -0.87 -2.54 -4.28
CA LEU A 18 -2.02 -2.17 -3.46
C LEU A 18 -1.73 -0.94 -2.57
N SER A 19 -0.56 -0.89 -1.92
CA SER A 19 -0.09 0.28 -1.16
C SER A 19 0.00 1.52 -2.04
N ALA A 20 0.65 1.41 -3.21
CA ALA A 20 0.76 2.49 -4.18
C ALA A 20 -0.60 2.98 -4.67
N PHE A 21 -1.56 2.07 -4.87
CA PHE A 21 -2.95 2.40 -5.23
C PHE A 21 -3.65 3.22 -4.14
N PHE A 22 -3.54 2.83 -2.86
CA PHE A 22 -4.15 3.57 -1.76
C PHE A 22 -3.50 4.96 -1.58
N SER A 23 -2.17 5.04 -1.55
CA SER A 23 -1.44 6.32 -1.46
C SER A 23 -1.75 7.25 -2.65
N GLY A 24 -1.78 6.70 -3.86
CA GLY A 24 -2.16 7.46 -5.06
C GLY A 24 -3.62 7.93 -5.02
N SER A 25 -4.53 7.10 -4.50
CA SER A 25 -5.94 7.47 -4.30
C SER A 25 -6.10 8.60 -3.28
N GLU A 26 -5.33 8.58 -2.20
CA GLU A 26 -5.31 9.67 -1.22
C GLU A 26 -4.89 10.99 -1.89
N ALA A 27 -3.75 11.00 -2.59
CA ALA A 27 -3.26 12.18 -3.28
C ALA A 27 -4.24 12.70 -4.35
N ALA A 28 -4.83 11.80 -5.14
CA ALA A 28 -5.79 12.16 -6.19
C ALA A 28 -7.09 12.73 -5.63
N ILE A 29 -7.66 12.12 -4.58
CA ILE A 29 -8.93 12.57 -3.99
C ILE A 29 -8.73 13.89 -3.24
N PHE A 30 -7.65 14.01 -2.46
CA PHE A 30 -7.44 15.17 -1.58
C PHE A 30 -6.71 16.35 -2.26
N SER A 31 -6.21 16.21 -3.49
CA SER A 31 -5.72 17.34 -4.30
C SER A 31 -6.84 18.16 -4.95
N LEU A 32 -8.08 17.65 -4.96
CA LEU A 32 -9.24 18.36 -5.52
C LEU A 32 -9.76 19.45 -4.57
N SER A 33 -9.97 20.67 -5.10
CA SER A 33 -10.61 21.74 -4.34
C SER A 33 -12.12 21.50 -4.18
N PRO A 34 -12.75 21.99 -3.09
CA PRO A 34 -14.19 21.85 -2.88
C PRO A 34 -15.04 22.41 -4.03
N LEU A 35 -14.58 23.50 -4.67
CA LEU A 35 -15.22 24.10 -5.83
C LEU A 35 -15.20 23.18 -7.05
N ARG A 36 -14.07 22.52 -7.31
CA ARG A 36 -13.93 21.58 -8.42
C ARG A 36 -14.79 20.33 -8.22
N VAL A 37 -14.89 19.83 -6.97
CA VAL A 37 -15.81 18.74 -6.62
C VAL A 37 -17.27 19.14 -6.87
N ARG A 38 -17.69 20.34 -6.43
CA ARG A 38 -19.06 20.84 -6.69
C ARG A 38 -19.40 20.91 -8.18
N ARG A 39 -18.46 21.39 -9.01
CA ARG A 39 -18.63 21.42 -10.48
C ARG A 39 -18.81 20.02 -11.06
N LEU A 40 -17.92 19.08 -10.72
CA LEU A 40 -17.96 17.69 -11.20
C LEU A 40 -19.25 16.95 -10.79
N VAL A 41 -19.79 17.25 -9.61
CA VAL A 41 -21.08 16.71 -9.16
C VAL A 41 -22.24 17.36 -9.92
N SER A 42 -22.18 18.68 -10.16
CA SER A 42 -23.24 19.41 -10.89
C SER A 42 -23.34 19.03 -12.36
N GLU A 43 -22.23 18.67 -13.01
CA GLU A 43 -22.17 18.23 -14.41
C GLU A 43 -22.77 16.83 -14.65
N ARG A 44 -23.31 16.17 -13.60
CA ARG A 44 -23.95 14.83 -13.65
C ARG A 44 -23.15 13.79 -14.44
N THR A 45 -21.82 13.84 -14.33
CA THR A 45 -20.96 12.80 -14.90
C THR A 45 -21.34 11.43 -14.31
N ARG A 46 -21.05 10.33 -15.02
CA ARG A 46 -21.34 8.96 -14.54
C ARG A 46 -20.78 8.67 -13.13
N PHE A 47 -19.77 9.41 -12.69
CA PHE A 47 -19.11 9.25 -11.39
C PHE A 47 -19.59 10.24 -10.32
N SER A 48 -20.45 11.20 -10.65
CA SER A 48 -20.96 12.24 -9.75
C SER A 48 -21.53 11.68 -8.43
N GLY A 49 -22.28 10.58 -8.49
CA GLY A 49 -22.83 9.91 -7.31
C GLY A 49 -21.78 9.31 -6.38
N HIS A 50 -20.73 8.68 -6.93
CA HIS A 50 -19.63 8.12 -6.15
C HIS A 50 -18.77 9.22 -5.54
N LEU A 51 -18.48 10.27 -6.31
CA LEU A 51 -17.74 11.44 -5.86
C LEU A 51 -18.49 12.11 -4.70
N SER A 52 -19.80 12.33 -4.84
CA SER A 52 -20.61 12.92 -3.77
C SER A 52 -20.59 12.10 -2.47
N ARG A 53 -20.51 10.76 -2.55
CA ARG A 53 -20.41 9.88 -1.36
C ARG A 53 -19.01 9.90 -0.74
N LEU A 54 -17.96 9.93 -1.56
CA LEU A 54 -16.58 10.02 -1.07
C LEU A 54 -16.33 11.35 -0.33
N PHE A 55 -16.91 12.45 -0.82
CA PHE A 55 -16.76 13.78 -0.25
C PHE A 55 -17.84 14.16 0.77
N SER A 56 -18.87 13.33 1.01
CA SER A 56 -19.87 13.60 2.06
C SER A 56 -19.29 13.43 3.47
N ASN A 57 -18.32 12.53 3.63
CA ASN A 57 -17.54 12.37 4.85
C ASN A 57 -16.05 12.14 4.51
N PRO A 58 -15.33 13.20 4.16
CA PRO A 58 -13.94 13.09 3.71
C PRO A 58 -13.03 12.47 4.78
N GLN A 59 -13.36 12.66 6.07
CA GLN A 59 -12.62 12.05 7.16
C GLN A 59 -12.73 10.52 7.16
N ARG A 60 -13.94 9.97 7.00
CA ARG A 60 -14.12 8.51 6.87
C ARG A 60 -13.43 7.95 5.63
N THR A 61 -13.50 8.66 4.50
CA THR A 61 -12.82 8.28 3.27
C THR A 61 -11.31 8.22 3.46
N ARG A 62 -10.70 9.28 4.04
CA ARG A 62 -9.27 9.30 4.35
C ARG A 62 -8.86 8.15 5.25
N ILE A 63 -9.57 7.95 6.36
CA ILE A 63 -9.27 6.87 7.31
C ILE A 63 -9.29 5.50 6.62
N SER A 64 -10.28 5.26 5.76
CA SER A 64 -10.41 3.98 5.03
C SER A 64 -9.23 3.75 4.08
N ILE A 65 -8.81 4.79 3.35
CA ILE A 65 -7.66 4.72 2.42
C ILE A 65 -6.36 4.48 3.18
N VAL A 66 -6.10 5.25 4.24
CA VAL A 66 -4.89 5.12 5.07
C VAL A 66 -4.85 3.76 5.77
N LEU A 67 -5.99 3.24 6.22
CA LEU A 67 -6.09 1.91 6.79
C LEU A 67 -5.73 0.84 5.76
N GLY A 68 -6.27 0.93 4.54
CA GLY A 68 -5.94 0.03 3.44
C GLY A 68 -4.44 0.03 3.11
N ASN A 69 -3.83 1.22 3.03
CA ASN A 69 -2.40 1.37 2.83
C ASN A 69 -1.60 0.72 3.98
N THR A 70 -1.99 0.98 5.22
CA THR A 70 -1.32 0.44 6.40
C THR A 70 -1.39 -1.09 6.43
N LEU A 71 -2.52 -1.69 6.08
CA LEU A 71 -2.67 -3.15 5.98
C LEU A 71 -1.76 -3.75 4.90
N ALA A 72 -1.67 -3.10 3.73
CA ALA A 72 -0.77 -3.51 2.67
C ALA A 72 0.71 -3.43 3.11
N ASN A 73 1.08 -2.37 3.83
CA ASN A 73 2.43 -2.17 4.38
C ASN A 73 2.78 -3.23 5.43
N VAL A 74 1.88 -3.52 6.37
CA VAL A 74 2.07 -4.57 7.38
C VAL A 74 2.23 -5.94 6.72
N GLY A 75 1.39 -6.27 5.73
CA GLY A 75 1.52 -7.51 4.98
C GLY A 75 2.85 -7.61 4.23
N THR A 76 3.30 -6.51 3.62
CA THR A 76 4.58 -6.44 2.90
C THR A 76 5.75 -6.67 3.86
N SER A 77 5.77 -5.97 4.99
CA SER A 77 6.79 -6.13 6.04
C SER A 77 6.85 -7.56 6.58
N PHE A 78 5.69 -8.20 6.78
CA PHE A 78 5.62 -9.59 7.23
C PHE A 78 6.22 -10.56 6.20
N LEU A 79 5.80 -10.48 4.93
CA LEU A 79 6.33 -11.34 3.88
C LEU A 79 7.80 -11.08 3.60
N ALA A 80 8.24 -9.82 3.65
CA ALA A 80 9.63 -9.44 3.43
C ALA A 80 10.54 -9.94 4.56
N ALA A 81 10.11 -9.90 5.82
CA ALA A 81 10.85 -10.47 6.94
C ALA A 81 11.02 -12.00 6.78
N LEU A 82 9.95 -12.72 6.41
CA LEU A 82 10.02 -14.15 6.13
C LEU A 82 10.95 -14.47 4.95
N LEU A 83 10.91 -13.66 3.90
CA LEU A 83 11.79 -13.80 2.74
C LEU A 83 13.25 -13.55 3.14
N ALA A 84 13.52 -12.47 3.88
CA ALA A 84 14.86 -12.09 4.34
C ALA A 84 15.48 -13.18 5.23
N PHE A 85 14.71 -13.74 6.16
CA PHE A 85 15.13 -14.87 6.99
C PHE A 85 15.56 -16.07 6.14
N ARG A 86 14.74 -16.44 5.15
CA ARG A 86 15.04 -17.58 4.26
C ARG A 86 16.24 -17.33 3.37
N VAL A 87 16.38 -16.13 2.83
CA VAL A 87 17.51 -15.74 1.99
C VAL A 87 18.79 -15.71 2.82
N ALA A 88 18.77 -15.14 4.03
CA ALA A 88 19.91 -15.11 4.94
C ALA A 88 20.45 -16.53 5.22
N LYS A 89 19.55 -17.46 5.53
CA LYS A 89 19.88 -18.88 5.74
C LYS A 89 20.49 -19.54 4.50
N LEU A 90 20.03 -19.17 3.30
CA LEU A 90 20.53 -19.71 2.03
C LEU A 90 21.95 -19.22 1.68
N ILE A 91 22.25 -17.96 1.97
CA ILE A 91 23.55 -17.33 1.65
C ILE A 91 24.57 -17.46 2.79
N GLY A 92 24.20 -18.11 3.91
CA GLY A 92 25.07 -18.31 5.07
C GLY A 92 25.32 -17.05 5.91
N VAL A 93 24.52 -15.99 5.71
CA VAL A 93 24.54 -14.79 6.56
C VAL A 93 23.70 -15.08 7.80
N GLY A 94 24.16 -14.64 8.98
CA GLY A 94 23.42 -14.83 10.23
C GLY A 94 21.96 -14.39 10.10
N GLU A 95 21.03 -15.27 10.47
CA GLU A 95 19.58 -15.09 10.27
C GLU A 95 19.09 -13.75 10.85
N THR A 96 19.58 -13.38 12.03
CA THR A 96 19.29 -12.11 12.70
C THR A 96 19.73 -10.89 11.87
N ALA A 97 20.96 -10.93 11.34
CA ALA A 97 21.51 -9.82 10.56
C ALA A 97 20.77 -9.67 9.22
N GLY A 98 20.52 -10.77 8.52
CA GLY A 98 19.78 -10.74 7.25
C GLY A 98 18.33 -10.27 7.41
N THR A 99 17.65 -10.70 8.48
CA THR A 99 16.29 -10.25 8.78
C THR A 99 16.25 -8.77 9.17
N ALA A 100 17.22 -8.28 9.96
CA ALA A 100 17.34 -6.87 10.32
C ALA A 100 17.55 -5.96 9.10
N VAL A 101 18.46 -6.35 8.19
CA VAL A 101 18.65 -5.64 6.92
C VAL A 101 17.37 -5.66 6.08
N GLY A 102 16.69 -6.81 5.98
CA GLY A 102 15.43 -6.94 5.27
C GLY A 102 14.34 -6.01 5.80
N ILE A 103 14.21 -5.89 7.12
CA ILE A 103 13.26 -4.96 7.77
C ILE A 103 13.63 -3.51 7.42
N GLY A 104 14.91 -3.15 7.51
CA GLY A 104 15.38 -1.80 7.17
C GLY A 104 15.08 -1.42 5.72
N VAL A 105 15.41 -2.30 4.78
CA VAL A 105 15.11 -2.12 3.35
C VAL A 105 13.61 -1.99 3.11
N THR A 106 12.81 -2.86 3.72
CA THR A 106 11.36 -2.86 3.52
C THR A 106 10.71 -1.61 4.10
N THR A 107 11.18 -1.15 5.26
CA THR A 107 10.68 0.09 5.87
C THR A 107 10.97 1.30 4.98
N PHE A 108 12.18 1.38 4.43
CA PHE A 108 12.54 2.43 3.47
C PHE A 108 11.72 2.37 2.18
N LEU A 109 11.36 1.16 1.71
CA LEU A 109 10.52 1.00 0.53
C LEU A 109 9.06 1.44 0.73
N LEU A 110 8.57 1.40 1.96
CA LEU A 110 7.16 1.66 2.30
C LEU A 110 6.89 3.08 2.81
N LEU A 111 7.93 3.84 3.15
CA LEU A 111 7.88 5.23 3.62
C LEU A 111 8.29 6.19 2.50
#